data_AF-A0A8J2HKP4-F1
#
_entry.id   AF-A0A8J2HKP4-F1
#
_cell.length_a   1.000
_cell.length_b   1.000
_cell.length_c   1.000
_cell.angle_alpha   90.00
_cell.angle_beta   90.00
_cell.angle_gamma   90.00
#
_symmetry.space_group_name_H-M   'P 1'
#
loop_
_entity.id
_entity.type
_entity.pdbx_description
1 polymer ?
#
loop_
_entity_poly.entity_id
_entity_poly.type
_entity_poly.pdbx_seq_one_letter_code
_entity_poly.pdbx_strand_id
1 'polypeptide(L)'
;MFNIFEQAHRAHRTISKITMKWTEHLMKWARSPQNENKVKFVPQMPFVLRNRITGKGSIHKEKGCLQETSVVLACLKLNDFENNKCLKEIEAFDNCYKVHTKNTQFAKNEAHKGTLVPGAKNLKYKQVNKLLSRYPQENRDSRK
;
A
#
# COMPACT_ATOMS: atom_id res chain seq x y z
N MET A 1 42.90 -2.51 59.29
CA MET A 1 41.65 -1.81 59.64
C MET A 1 41.37 -0.80 58.53
N PHE A 2 40.40 -1.13 57.68
CA PHE A 2 39.58 -0.23 56.84
C PHE A 2 40.24 1.04 56.28
N ASN A 3 40.83 1.00 55.06
CA ASN A 3 40.94 2.25 54.29
C ASN A 3 41.18 2.13 52.78
N ILE A 4 41.35 0.94 52.19
CA ILE A 4 41.54 0.83 50.73
C ILE A 4 40.23 0.50 49.99
N PHE A 5 39.36 -0.32 50.60
CA PHE A 5 38.08 -0.72 49.97
C PHE A 5 37.04 0.42 49.93
N GLU A 6 37.14 1.39 50.83
CA GLU A 6 36.23 2.53 50.91
C GLU A 6 36.54 3.65 49.90
N GLN A 7 37.78 3.69 49.38
CA GLN A 7 38.21 4.66 48.37
C GLN A 7 37.80 4.24 46.94
N ALA A 8 37.75 2.94 46.64
CA ALA A 8 37.31 2.44 45.33
C ALA A 8 35.81 2.70 45.05
N HIS A 9 34.95 2.59 46.08
CA HIS A 9 33.51 2.86 45.93
C HIS A 9 33.17 4.36 45.74
N ARG A 10 34.04 5.30 46.13
CA ARG A 10 33.83 6.74 45.86
C ARG A 10 34.13 7.13 44.41
N ALA A 11 35.12 6.48 43.76
CA ALA A 11 35.48 6.77 42.38
C ALA A 11 34.44 6.26 41.35
N HIS A 12 33.80 5.11 41.62
CA HIS A 12 32.70 4.64 40.76
C HIS A 12 31.44 5.52 40.84
N ARG A 13 31.20 6.23 41.96
CA ARG A 13 30.08 7.18 42.09
C ARG A 13 30.30 8.49 41.34
N THR A 14 31.54 8.89 41.04
CA THR A 14 31.83 10.14 40.31
C THR A 14 31.83 9.92 38.80
N ILE A 15 32.29 8.77 38.30
CA ILE A 15 32.24 8.43 36.86
C ILE A 15 30.79 8.29 36.37
N SER A 16 29.90 7.70 37.19
CA SER A 16 28.47 7.58 36.86
C SER A 16 27.74 8.94 36.76
N LYS A 17 28.26 10.01 37.37
CA LYS A 17 27.62 11.34 37.33
C LYS A 17 28.03 12.19 36.12
N ILE A 18 29.17 11.89 35.50
CA ILE A 18 29.71 12.67 34.38
C ILE A 18 29.09 12.23 33.03
N THR A 19 28.67 10.97 32.91
CA THR A 19 28.06 10.44 31.67
C THR A 19 26.58 10.80 31.48
N MET A 20 25.90 11.31 32.51
CA MET A 20 24.47 11.65 32.46
C MET A 20 24.20 13.11 32.04
N LYS A 21 25.21 13.98 32.04
CA LYS A 21 25.01 15.43 31.82
C LYS A 21 24.83 15.81 30.33
N TRP A 22 25.33 14.97 29.41
CA TRP A 22 25.23 15.22 27.96
C TRP A 22 23.90 14.73 27.36
N THR A 23 23.24 13.73 27.97
CA THR A 23 21.93 13.23 27.53
C THR A 23 20.77 14.14 27.98
N GLU A 24 20.94 14.91 29.06
CA GLU A 24 19.93 15.87 29.54
C GLU A 24 19.69 17.04 28.57
N HIS A 25 20.72 17.51 27.85
CA HIS A 25 20.56 18.64 26.95
C HIS A 25 19.86 18.28 25.63
N LEU A 26 20.07 17.08 25.11
CA LEU A 26 19.41 16.58 23.90
C LEU A 26 17.94 16.17 24.14
N MET A 27 17.58 15.82 25.38
CA MET A 27 16.22 15.40 25.75
C MET A 27 15.33 16.56 26.24
N LYS A 28 15.91 17.71 26.62
CA LYS A 28 15.15 18.88 27.15
C LYS A 28 14.14 19.49 26.18
N TRP A 29 14.33 19.27 24.88
CA TRP A 29 13.46 19.78 23.81
C TRP A 29 12.66 18.67 23.12
N ALA A 30 12.89 17.41 23.49
CA ALA A 30 12.13 16.29 23.00
C ALA A 30 10.80 16.21 23.74
N ARG A 31 9.71 15.91 23.01
CA ARG A 31 8.45 15.58 23.66
C ARG A 31 8.64 14.33 24.53
N SER A 32 8.12 14.37 25.75
CA SER A 32 8.09 13.18 26.60
C SER A 32 7.30 12.05 25.92
N PRO A 33 7.68 10.78 26.15
CA PRO A 33 6.88 9.64 25.69
C PRO A 33 5.43 9.78 26.15
N GLN A 34 4.49 9.38 25.29
CA GLN A 34 3.08 9.37 25.66
C GLN A 34 2.87 8.36 26.79
N ASN A 35 2.10 8.75 27.82
CA ASN A 35 1.73 7.85 28.90
C ASN A 35 0.62 6.90 28.43
N GLU A 36 0.93 5.61 28.28
CA GLU A 36 0.01 4.55 27.84
C GLU A 36 -1.26 4.44 28.71
N ASN A 37 -1.15 4.80 30.00
CA ASN A 37 -2.30 4.77 30.93
C ASN A 37 -3.25 5.95 30.74
N LYS A 38 -2.76 7.07 30.19
CA LYS A 38 -3.59 8.27 29.94
C LYS A 38 -4.50 8.08 28.73
N VAL A 39 -4.05 7.32 27.74
CA VAL A 39 -4.82 7.01 26.52
C VAL A 39 -4.72 5.50 26.26
N LYS A 40 -5.59 4.74 26.93
CA LYS A 40 -5.62 3.28 26.79
C LYS A 40 -6.01 2.91 25.36
N PHE A 41 -5.05 2.41 24.60
CA PHE A 41 -5.29 1.92 23.26
C PHE A 41 -5.99 0.55 23.32
N VAL A 42 -7.15 0.43 22.68
CA VAL A 42 -7.89 -0.84 22.56
C VAL A 42 -7.84 -1.29 21.10
N PRO A 43 -7.03 -2.31 20.74
CA PRO A 43 -6.95 -2.81 19.38
C PRO A 43 -8.31 -3.39 18.95
N GLN A 44 -8.88 -2.86 17.89
CA GLN A 44 -10.03 -3.49 17.22
C GLN A 44 -9.61 -4.72 16.39
N MET A 45 -8.32 -4.82 16.05
CA MET A 45 -7.73 -5.94 15.32
C MET A 45 -6.34 -6.21 15.89
N PRO A 46 -5.89 -7.48 15.96
CA PRO A 46 -4.55 -7.78 16.42
C PRO A 46 -3.51 -7.10 15.53
N PHE A 47 -2.46 -6.56 16.14
CA PHE A 47 -1.33 -5.92 15.47
C PHE A 47 -0.36 -6.94 14.85
N VAL A 48 -0.91 -7.84 14.06
CA VAL A 48 -0.18 -8.89 13.38
C VAL A 48 -0.45 -8.78 11.89
N LEU A 49 0.59 -8.93 11.08
CA LEU A 49 0.41 -8.91 9.63
C LEU A 49 -0.24 -10.23 9.19
N ARG A 50 -1.16 -10.14 8.24
CA ARG A 50 -1.84 -11.31 7.68
C ARG A 50 -0.99 -11.93 6.56
N ASN A 51 -1.12 -13.25 6.37
CA ASN A 51 -0.48 -13.96 5.25
C ASN A 51 -1.14 -13.69 3.88
N ARG A 52 -2.08 -12.74 3.83
CA ARG A 52 -2.74 -12.27 2.61
C ARG A 52 -2.99 -10.78 2.66
N ILE A 53 -2.83 -10.13 1.52
CA ILE A 53 -3.31 -8.79 1.27
C ILE A 53 -4.57 -8.83 0.39
N THR A 54 -5.50 -7.95 0.67
CA THR A 54 -6.66 -7.75 -0.20
C THR A 54 -6.26 -6.89 -1.37
N GLY A 55 -6.62 -7.29 -2.60
CA GLY A 55 -6.41 -6.44 -3.77
C GLY A 55 -7.36 -5.26 -3.71
N LYS A 56 -6.83 -4.06 -3.44
CA LYS A 56 -7.55 -2.82 -3.75
C LYS A 56 -7.62 -2.73 -5.27
N GLY A 57 -8.82 -2.68 -5.84
CA GLY A 57 -9.00 -2.49 -7.27
C GLY A 57 -8.24 -1.22 -7.70
N SER A 58 -7.22 -1.37 -8.53
CA SER A 58 -6.63 -0.23 -9.23
C SER A 58 -7.68 0.22 -10.25
N ILE A 59 -8.56 1.14 -9.84
CA ILE A 59 -9.50 1.78 -10.74
C ILE A 59 -8.65 2.67 -11.66
N HIS A 60 -8.16 2.10 -12.77
CA HIS A 60 -7.63 2.89 -13.85
C HIS A 60 -8.80 3.71 -14.41
N LYS A 61 -8.72 5.03 -14.28
CA LYS A 61 -9.72 5.99 -14.80
C LYS A 61 -9.56 6.18 -16.31
N GLU A 62 -9.30 5.11 -17.06
CA GLU A 62 -9.27 5.22 -18.52
C GLU A 62 -10.70 5.33 -19.03
N LYS A 63 -11.00 6.43 -19.71
CA LYS A 63 -12.27 6.65 -20.40
C LYS A 63 -12.20 5.87 -21.72
N GLY A 64 -12.69 4.62 -21.72
CA GLY A 64 -12.45 3.64 -22.78
C GLY A 64 -12.58 4.15 -24.22
N CYS A 65 -13.77 4.60 -24.62
CA CYS A 65 -14.06 5.07 -25.99
C CYS A 65 -14.88 6.37 -26.01
N LEU A 66 -14.67 7.23 -25.00
CA LEU A 66 -15.51 8.42 -24.80
C LEU A 66 -15.41 9.43 -25.95
N GLN A 67 -14.25 9.50 -26.61
CA GLN A 67 -14.06 10.35 -27.78
C GLN A 67 -14.98 9.87 -28.92
N GLU A 68 -14.97 8.57 -29.21
CA GLU A 68 -15.70 7.99 -30.35
C GLU A 68 -17.21 8.03 -30.08
N THR A 69 -17.61 7.83 -28.82
CA THR A 69 -18.99 8.06 -28.40
C THR A 69 -19.43 9.50 -28.64
N SER A 70 -18.57 10.49 -28.39
CA SER A 70 -18.94 11.90 -28.61
C SER A 70 -19.12 12.24 -30.09
N VAL A 71 -18.31 11.65 -30.97
CA VAL A 71 -18.41 11.80 -32.43
C VAL A 71 -19.71 11.17 -32.96
N VAL A 72 -20.06 9.95 -32.52
CA VAL A 72 -21.32 9.30 -32.89
C VAL A 72 -22.52 10.14 -32.46
N LEU A 73 -22.52 10.65 -31.22
CA LEU A 73 -23.59 11.50 -30.71
C LEU A 73 -23.73 12.80 -31.49
N ALA A 74 -22.61 13.41 -31.92
CA ALA A 74 -22.64 14.59 -32.76
C ALA A 74 -23.25 14.30 -34.14
N CYS A 75 -22.90 13.18 -34.77
CA CYS A 75 -23.49 12.78 -36.06
C CYS A 75 -24.99 12.50 -35.94
N LEU A 76 -25.41 11.76 -34.91
CA LEU A 76 -26.83 11.44 -34.69
C LEU A 76 -27.67 12.70 -34.49
N LYS A 77 -27.15 13.69 -33.75
CA LYS A 77 -27.84 14.97 -33.54
C LYS A 77 -28.10 15.73 -34.84
N LEU A 78 -27.21 15.63 -35.83
CA LEU A 78 -27.35 16.31 -37.12
C LEU A 78 -28.30 15.59 -38.09
N ASN A 79 -28.60 14.32 -37.83
CA ASN A 79 -29.29 13.42 -38.75
C ASN A 79 -30.57 12.81 -38.15
N ASP A 80 -31.20 13.52 -37.21
CA ASP A 80 -32.44 13.09 -36.52
C ASP A 80 -32.33 11.68 -35.91
N PHE A 81 -31.14 11.33 -35.44
CA PHE A 81 -30.82 10.04 -34.83
C PHE A 81 -30.97 8.83 -35.76
N GLU A 82 -30.89 9.03 -37.08
CA GLU A 82 -30.83 7.93 -38.04
C GLU A 82 -29.43 7.30 -38.11
N ASN A 83 -29.31 6.05 -37.63
CA ASN A 83 -28.06 5.29 -37.65
C ASN A 83 -27.48 5.10 -39.07
N ASN A 84 -28.34 4.98 -40.09
CA ASN A 84 -27.93 4.75 -41.48
C ASN A 84 -27.08 5.89 -42.04
N LYS A 85 -27.23 7.12 -41.51
CA LYS A 85 -26.47 8.30 -41.93
C LYS A 85 -25.13 8.44 -41.22
N CYS A 86 -24.91 7.70 -40.13
CA CYS A 86 -23.73 7.79 -39.26
C CYS A 86 -22.89 6.49 -39.21
N LEU A 87 -22.94 5.69 -40.29
CA LEU A 87 -22.28 4.37 -40.33
C LEU A 87 -20.77 4.45 -40.11
N LYS A 88 -20.11 5.52 -40.57
CA LYS A 88 -18.65 5.69 -40.45
C LYS A 88 -18.23 5.89 -39.00
N GLU A 89 -18.98 6.72 -38.28
CA GLU A 89 -18.76 7.05 -36.87
C GLU A 89 -19.07 5.84 -35.99
N ILE A 90 -20.12 5.09 -36.32
CA ILE A 90 -20.50 3.84 -35.63
C ILE A 90 -19.42 2.77 -35.80
N GLU A 91 -18.89 2.59 -37.02
CA GLU A 91 -17.83 1.61 -37.28
C GLU A 91 -16.54 1.97 -36.51
N ALA A 92 -16.18 3.26 -36.46
CA ALA A 92 -15.06 3.74 -35.66
C ALA A 92 -15.25 3.46 -34.15
N PHE A 93 -16.45 3.71 -33.63
CA PHE A 93 -16.79 3.39 -32.23
C PHE A 93 -16.71 1.90 -31.93
N ASP A 94 -17.25 1.05 -32.80
CA ASP A 94 -17.21 -0.41 -32.63
C ASP A 94 -15.78 -0.94 -32.63
N ASN A 95 -14.92 -0.39 -33.48
CA ASN A 95 -13.51 -0.76 -33.51
C ASN A 95 -12.79 -0.37 -32.21
N CYS A 96 -13.03 0.84 -31.68
CA CYS A 96 -12.53 1.23 -30.36
C CYS A 96 -13.04 0.27 -29.28
N TYR A 97 -14.34 -0.02 -29.26
CA TYR A 97 -14.96 -0.86 -28.24
C TYR A 97 -14.37 -2.28 -28.22
N LYS A 98 -14.17 -2.88 -29.40
CA LYS A 98 -13.54 -4.20 -29.54
C LYS A 98 -12.12 -4.20 -28.98
N VAL A 99 -11.31 -3.21 -29.32
CA VAL A 99 -9.92 -3.09 -28.84
C VAL A 99 -9.88 -2.87 -27.34
N HIS A 100 -10.69 -1.94 -26.82
CA HIS A 100 -10.76 -1.64 -25.39
C HIS A 100 -11.19 -2.86 -24.58
N THR A 101 -12.21 -3.59 -25.04
CA THR A 101 -12.70 -4.80 -24.37
C THR A 101 -11.64 -5.90 -24.36
N LYS A 102 -10.93 -6.11 -25.48
CA LYS A 102 -9.81 -7.06 -25.53
C LYS A 102 -8.68 -6.69 -24.57
N ASN A 103 -8.26 -5.43 -24.57
CA ASN A 103 -7.17 -4.95 -23.71
C ASN A 103 -7.52 -5.03 -22.23
N THR A 104 -8.76 -4.66 -21.85
CA THR A 104 -9.21 -4.74 -20.46
C THR A 104 -9.33 -6.18 -19.98
N GLN A 105 -9.82 -7.09 -20.81
CA GLN A 105 -9.84 -8.53 -20.50
C GLN A 105 -8.42 -9.08 -20.37
N PHE A 106 -7.53 -8.73 -21.29
CA PHE A 106 -6.13 -9.14 -21.23
C PHE A 106 -5.45 -8.67 -19.94
N ALA A 107 -5.56 -7.38 -19.60
CA ALA A 107 -5.00 -6.81 -18.38
C ALA A 107 -5.57 -7.45 -17.10
N LYS A 108 -6.87 -7.81 -17.09
CA LYS A 108 -7.49 -8.57 -16.00
C LYS A 108 -6.91 -9.98 -15.92
N ASN A 109 -6.79 -10.68 -17.04
CA ASN A 109 -6.25 -12.04 -17.05
C ASN A 109 -4.80 -12.06 -16.59
N GLU A 110 -3.97 -11.14 -17.07
CA GLU A 110 -2.59 -10.96 -16.60
C GLU A 110 -2.52 -10.62 -15.12
N ALA A 111 -3.43 -9.79 -14.63
CA ALA A 111 -3.54 -9.50 -13.20
C ALA A 111 -3.73 -10.75 -12.35
N HIS A 112 -4.56 -11.66 -12.85
CA HIS A 112 -4.97 -12.87 -12.16
C HIS A 112 -3.93 -13.99 -12.24
N LYS A 113 -3.12 -14.04 -13.31
CA LYS A 113 -2.05 -15.05 -13.49
C LYS A 113 -1.04 -15.06 -12.33
N GLY A 114 -0.78 -13.90 -11.69
CA GLY A 114 0.07 -13.84 -10.50
C GLY A 114 1.52 -14.30 -10.74
N THR A 115 2.00 -14.24 -11.98
CA THR A 115 3.35 -14.66 -12.38
C THR A 115 4.39 -13.77 -11.73
N LEU A 116 5.35 -14.35 -11.01
CA LEU A 116 6.40 -13.58 -10.33
C LEU A 116 7.46 -13.18 -11.35
N VAL A 117 7.62 -11.88 -11.60
CA VAL A 117 8.70 -11.35 -12.45
C VAL A 117 9.85 -10.93 -11.54
N PRO A 118 11.05 -11.52 -11.67
CA PRO A 118 12.20 -11.15 -10.86
C PRO A 118 12.62 -9.70 -11.15
N GLY A 119 12.97 -8.94 -10.10
CA GLY A 119 13.41 -7.54 -10.21
C GLY A 119 12.29 -6.50 -10.40
N ALA A 120 11.02 -6.91 -10.41
CA ALA A 120 9.91 -5.96 -10.48
C ALA A 120 9.79 -5.14 -9.19
N LYS A 121 9.82 -3.80 -9.31
CA LYS A 121 9.67 -2.87 -8.16
C LYS A 121 8.24 -2.86 -7.60
N ASN A 122 7.23 -3.02 -8.48
CA ASN A 122 5.81 -2.96 -8.12
C ASN A 122 5.15 -4.30 -8.41
N LEU A 123 4.74 -5.03 -7.37
CA LEU A 123 4.03 -6.30 -7.48
C LEU A 123 2.52 -6.10 -7.31
N LYS A 124 1.74 -6.81 -8.12
CA LYS A 124 0.30 -6.88 -8.00
C LYS A 124 -0.11 -7.77 -6.84
N TYR A 125 -1.31 -7.54 -6.30
CA TYR A 125 -1.77 -8.21 -5.09
C TYR A 125 -1.72 -9.76 -5.16
N LYS A 126 -2.01 -10.36 -6.33
CA LYS A 126 -1.90 -11.82 -6.53
C LYS A 126 -0.45 -12.31 -6.47
N GLN A 127 0.50 -11.55 -7.03
CA GLN A 127 1.93 -11.86 -6.96
C GLN A 127 2.42 -11.79 -5.51
N VAL A 128 2.04 -10.74 -4.77
CA VAL A 128 2.38 -10.59 -3.34
C VAL A 128 1.77 -11.71 -2.51
N ASN A 129 0.49 -12.04 -2.72
CA ASN A 129 -0.16 -13.15 -2.00
C ASN A 129 0.50 -14.51 -2.28
N LYS A 130 0.98 -14.74 -3.50
CA LYS A 130 1.76 -15.94 -3.84
C LYS A 130 3.07 -16.01 -3.05
N LEU A 131 3.75 -14.88 -2.86
CA LEU A 131 4.96 -14.78 -2.04
C LEU A 131 4.66 -14.98 -0.55
N LEU A 132 3.65 -14.30 0.00
CA LEU A 132 3.24 -14.43 1.40
C LEU A 132 2.75 -15.84 1.75
N SER A 133 2.19 -16.55 0.76
CA SER A 133 1.80 -17.96 0.94
C SER A 133 3.00 -18.90 0.99
N ARG A 134 4.11 -18.56 0.32
CA ARG A 134 5.36 -19.33 0.37
C ARG A 134 6.12 -19.09 1.67
N TYR A 135 6.07 -17.87 2.19
CA TYR A 135 6.73 -17.45 3.42
C TYR A 135 5.70 -16.86 4.40
N PRO A 136 4.88 -17.71 5.03
CA PRO A 136 3.88 -17.25 5.98
C PRO A 136 4.56 -16.71 7.23
N GLN A 137 3.92 -15.71 7.85
CA GLN A 137 4.32 -15.22 9.16
C GLN A 137 3.91 -16.18 10.26
N GLU A 138 4.82 -16.44 11.19
CA GLU A 138 4.59 -17.24 12.38
C GLU A 138 3.90 -16.40 13.47
N ASN A 139 2.69 -15.94 13.19
CA ASN A 139 1.92 -15.18 14.17
C ASN A 139 1.11 -16.16 15.03
N ARG A 140 1.46 -16.29 16.32
CA ARG A 140 0.81 -17.23 17.25
C ARG A 140 -0.71 -17.06 17.38
N ASP A 141 -1.25 -15.89 17.00
CA ASP A 141 -2.65 -15.51 17.20
C ASP A 141 -3.59 -15.82 16.02
N SER A 142 -3.06 -16.29 14.88
CA SER A 142 -3.88 -16.58 13.68
C SER A 142 -4.39 -18.03 13.59
N ARG A 143 -4.40 -18.78 14.71
CA ARG A 143 -4.75 -20.20 14.78
C ARG A 143 -6.20 -20.47 15.26
N LYS A 144 -7.09 -19.51 15.10
CA LYS A 144 -8.54 -19.67 15.26
C LYS A 144 -9.26 -19.28 13.98
#